data_AF-A0A357VRZ3-F1
#
_entry.id   AF-A0A357VRZ3-F1
#
_cell.length_a   1.000
_cell.length_b   1.000
_cell.length_c   1.000
_cell.angle_alpha   90.00
_cell.angle_beta   90.00
_cell.angle_gamma   90.00
#
_symmetry.space_group_name_H-M   'P 1'
#
loop_
_entity.id
_entity.type
_entity.pdbx_description
1 polymer ?
#
loop_
_entity_poly.entity_id
_entity_poly.type
_entity_poly.pdbx_seq_one_letter_code
_entity_poly.pdbx_strand_id
1 'polypeptide(L)'
;MLFPQQEEFKFESIQELIEYLNSIFTSSPLYRQEIEVIGDVTHAKYSKRGDLYIELSQRVRSSNYSITIIFSQSTVPYVFEHCSVDNEKELLNKRWKFQGIVNFWKREAKYVVSGSSIIPLGASEIEKKKKEILEKLEKSNLLRKVEHELIELDPIKKIAVITSPTAAGFGDFQKNINHSKFIPIVHLYPAPMQGAETVPGIKKALFAILKSGIDYDVVVIIRGGGSKSDLMYFDDFELGSLIAKFNRKIPVLTGIGHEQDSTIPDFVSWKNYSTPTEVSRDIVNQINFFTDNLETLEKNITYS
;
A
#
# COMPACT_ATOMS: atom_id res chain seq x y z
N MET A 1 47.02 14.86 -5.80
CA MET A 1 45.97 14.83 -4.76
C MET A 1 46.66 14.66 -3.43
N LEU A 2 46.66 15.70 -2.61
CA LEU A 2 47.19 15.68 -1.24
C LEU A 2 46.28 14.76 -0.41
N PHE A 3 46.86 13.72 0.18
CA PHE A 3 46.18 12.96 1.24
C PHE A 3 45.95 13.91 2.41
N PRO A 4 44.71 14.11 2.90
CA PRO A 4 44.51 14.95 4.06
C PRO A 4 45.20 14.33 5.27
N GLN A 5 45.83 15.18 6.08
CA GLN A 5 46.45 14.82 7.36
C GLN A 5 45.48 13.95 8.18
N GLN A 6 45.99 12.87 8.78
CA GLN A 6 45.23 12.09 9.76
C GLN A 6 44.87 13.01 10.94
N GLU A 7 43.62 13.46 10.98
CA GLU A 7 43.03 13.97 12.21
C GLU A 7 43.02 12.82 13.22
N GLU A 8 43.81 12.96 14.28
CA GLU A 8 43.76 12.05 15.43
C GLU A 8 42.40 12.24 16.11
N PHE A 9 41.45 11.34 15.87
CA PHE A 9 40.15 11.36 16.53
C PHE A 9 40.35 11.10 18.04
N LYS A 10 40.28 12.16 18.84
CA LYS A 10 40.27 12.10 20.31
C LYS A 10 38.91 12.58 20.81
N PHE A 11 38.27 11.75 21.62
CA PHE A 11 36.99 12.06 22.27
C PHE A 11 37.21 12.10 23.78
N GLU A 12 36.68 13.13 24.44
CA GLU A 12 36.77 13.33 25.88
C GLU A 12 35.80 12.40 26.64
N SER A 13 34.79 11.84 25.96
CA SER A 13 33.86 10.89 26.54
C SER A 13 33.27 9.90 25.52
N ILE A 14 32.71 8.79 26.01
CA ILE A 14 31.93 7.83 25.21
C ILE A 14 30.70 8.52 24.60
N GLN A 15 30.09 9.48 25.30
CA GLN A 15 28.95 10.24 24.80
C GLN A 15 29.33 11.03 23.54
N GLU A 16 30.48 11.70 23.56
CA GLU A 16 30.97 12.50 22.43
C GLU A 16 31.21 11.62 21.19
N LEU A 17 31.83 10.45 21.37
CA LEU A 17 31.99 9.46 20.30
C LEU A 17 30.63 9.03 19.72
N ILE A 18 29.65 8.75 20.58
CA ILE A 18 28.30 8.32 20.14
C ILE A 18 27.57 9.44 19.40
N GLU A 19 27.69 10.69 19.86
CA GLU A 19 27.12 11.85 19.20
C GLU A 19 27.74 12.09 17.83
N TYR A 20 29.06 11.91 17.72
CA TYR A 20 29.78 11.95 16.45
C TYR A 20 29.35 10.84 15.49
N LEU A 21 29.24 9.59 15.94
CA LEU A 21 28.73 8.49 15.10
C LEU A 21 27.30 8.76 14.62
N ASN A 22 26.45 9.29 15.50
CA ASN A 22 25.10 9.69 15.14
C ASN A 22 25.10 10.82 14.11
N SER A 23 26.02 11.79 14.19
CA SER A 23 26.09 12.91 13.25
C SER A 23 26.45 12.45 11.84
N ILE A 24 27.39 11.49 11.72
CA ILE A 24 27.73 10.83 10.45
C ILE A 24 26.50 10.15 9.87
N PHE A 25 25.79 9.36 10.68
CA PHE A 25 24.58 8.69 10.23
C PHE A 25 23.52 9.69 9.75
N THR A 26 23.24 10.75 10.53
CA THR A 26 22.24 11.76 10.17
C THR A 26 22.60 12.58 8.93
N SER A 27 23.89 12.66 8.60
CA SER A 27 24.39 13.33 7.40
C SER A 27 24.43 12.40 6.18
N SER A 28 24.24 11.09 6.39
CA SER A 28 24.29 10.10 5.33
C SER A 28 23.00 10.11 4.49
N PRO A 29 23.07 9.70 3.21
CA PRO A 29 21.88 9.52 2.38
C PRO A 29 20.89 8.51 2.94
N LEU A 30 21.31 7.63 3.85
CA LEU A 30 20.48 6.60 4.47
C LEU A 30 19.54 7.17 5.54
N TYR A 31 19.83 8.35 6.08
CA TYR A 31 19.01 8.95 7.15
C TYR A 31 17.58 9.21 6.66
N ARG A 32 16.60 8.67 7.40
CA ARG A 32 15.16 8.74 7.09
C ARG A 32 14.75 8.09 5.76
N GLN A 33 15.61 7.31 5.13
CA GLN A 33 15.21 6.51 3.98
C GLN A 33 14.56 5.21 4.43
N GLU A 34 13.57 4.78 3.65
CA GLU A 34 12.97 3.47 3.80
C GLU A 34 13.87 2.43 3.12
N ILE A 35 14.11 1.32 3.82
CA ILE A 35 14.92 0.21 3.35
C ILE A 35 14.14 -1.09 3.40
N GLU A 36 14.60 -2.08 2.63
CA GLU A 36 14.13 -3.46 2.72
C GLU A 36 15.25 -4.38 3.24
N VAL A 37 14.91 -5.28 4.17
CA VAL A 37 15.84 -6.29 4.68
C VAL A 37 15.17 -7.65 4.71
N ILE A 38 15.90 -8.68 4.28
CA ILE A 38 15.45 -10.06 4.24
C ILE A 38 16.31 -10.91 5.18
N GLY A 39 15.68 -11.77 5.96
CA GLY A 39 16.40 -12.74 6.77
C GLY A 39 15.46 -13.70 7.49
N ASP A 40 16.06 -14.54 8.31
CA ASP A 40 15.37 -15.50 9.16
C ASP A 40 15.15 -14.89 10.54
N VAL A 41 13.91 -14.94 11.02
CA VAL A 41 13.59 -14.45 12.36
C VAL A 41 14.04 -15.48 13.38
N THR A 42 15.00 -15.11 14.22
CA THR A 42 15.56 -16.01 15.24
C THR A 42 14.99 -15.76 16.62
N HIS A 43 14.59 -14.53 16.90
CA HIS A 43 13.99 -14.13 18.16
C HIS A 43 12.90 -13.09 17.91
N ALA A 44 11.81 -13.18 18.66
CA ALA A 44 10.75 -12.18 18.70
C ALA A 44 10.26 -12.05 20.14
N LYS A 45 10.19 -10.82 20.67
CA LYS A 45 9.77 -10.56 22.05
C LYS A 45 9.11 -9.21 22.23
N TYR A 46 8.19 -9.12 23.17
CA TYR A 46 7.59 -7.85 23.58
C TYR A 46 8.44 -7.10 24.59
N SER A 47 8.45 -5.77 24.47
CA SER A 47 8.91 -4.86 25.51
C SER A 47 7.85 -4.67 26.59
N LYS A 48 8.22 -4.13 27.74
CA LYS A 48 7.27 -3.74 28.80
C LYS A 48 6.24 -2.69 28.34
N ARG A 49 6.54 -1.96 27.25
CA ARG A 49 5.67 -0.93 26.67
C ARG A 49 4.76 -1.47 25.55
N GLY A 50 4.89 -2.74 25.18
CA GLY A 50 4.09 -3.36 24.11
C GLY A 50 4.69 -3.26 22.71
N ASP A 51 5.89 -2.69 22.56
CA ASP A 51 6.62 -2.73 21.29
C ASP A 51 7.17 -4.14 21.02
N LEU A 52 7.14 -4.58 19.77
CA LEU A 52 7.64 -5.90 19.35
C LEU A 52 9.05 -5.78 18.78
N TYR A 53 9.97 -6.56 19.35
CA TYR A 53 11.38 -6.61 18.97
C TYR A 53 11.64 -7.93 18.26
N ILE A 54 12.15 -7.85 17.03
CA ILE A 54 12.43 -8.99 16.17
C ILE A 54 13.91 -8.97 15.81
N GLU A 55 14.62 -10.07 16.09
CA GLU A 55 15.99 -10.24 15.64
C GLU A 55 15.99 -11.00 14.30
N LEU A 56 16.34 -10.26 13.25
CA LEU A 56 16.51 -10.79 11.91
C LEU A 56 17.95 -11.23 11.73
N SER A 57 18.17 -12.45 11.24
CA SER A 57 19.50 -12.99 11.00
C SER A 57 19.68 -13.50 9.57
N GLN A 58 20.91 -13.47 9.09
CA GLN A 58 21.29 -14.07 7.81
C GLN A 58 22.68 -14.69 7.95
N ARG A 59 22.78 -15.98 7.62
CA ARG A 59 24.07 -16.65 7.52
C ARG A 59 24.63 -16.54 6.11
N VAL A 60 25.85 -16.02 5.98
CA VAL A 60 26.60 -15.98 4.72
C VAL A 60 27.94 -16.68 4.94
N ARG A 61 28.12 -17.84 4.31
CA ARG A 61 29.27 -18.74 4.55
C ARG A 61 29.42 -19.07 6.04
N SER A 62 30.52 -18.65 6.67
CA SER A 62 30.82 -18.87 8.09
C SER A 62 30.34 -17.73 9.00
N SER A 63 29.91 -16.60 8.45
CA SER A 63 29.52 -15.42 9.23
C SER A 63 28.00 -15.34 9.40
N ASN A 64 27.57 -14.88 10.58
CA ASN A 64 26.16 -14.59 10.85
C ASN A 64 26.01 -13.07 11.01
N TYR A 65 25.08 -12.50 10.25
CA TYR A 65 24.71 -11.09 10.33
C TYR A 65 23.37 -11.00 11.01
N SER A 66 23.19 -10.05 11.92
CA SER A 66 21.90 -9.83 12.55
C SER A 66 21.60 -8.34 12.74
N ILE A 67 20.30 -8.02 12.72
CA ILE A 67 19.79 -6.68 12.95
C ILE A 67 18.47 -6.76 13.69
N THR A 68 18.26 -5.82 14.61
CA THR A 68 17.02 -5.73 15.38
C THR A 68 16.03 -4.84 14.64
N ILE A 69 14.81 -5.36 14.49
CA ILE A 69 13.66 -4.69 13.91
C ILE A 69 12.65 -4.44 15.02
N ILE A 70 12.10 -3.23 15.09
CA ILE A 70 11.20 -2.81 16.16
C ILE A 70 9.91 -2.32 15.54
N PHE A 71 8.80 -2.93 15.96
CA PHE A 71 7.46 -2.45 15.66
C PHE A 71 6.87 -1.78 16.89
N SER A 72 6.35 -0.58 16.71
CA SER A 72 5.67 0.15 17.79
C SER A 72 4.41 -0.60 18.24
N GLN A 73 4.02 -0.45 19.51
CA GLN A 73 2.78 -1.04 20.04
C GLN A 73 1.55 -0.78 19.14
N SER A 74 1.46 0.42 18.55
CA SER A 74 0.37 0.77 17.62
C SER A 74 0.39 0.00 16.30
N THR A 75 1.57 -0.40 15.82
CA THR A 75 1.74 -1.08 14.52
C THR A 75 1.59 -2.60 14.64
N VAL A 76 1.85 -3.16 15.82
CA VAL A 76 1.85 -4.61 16.05
C VAL A 76 0.53 -5.31 15.68
N PRO A 77 -0.66 -4.82 16.08
CA PRO A 77 -1.92 -5.48 15.71
C PRO A 77 -2.09 -5.60 14.19
N TYR A 78 -1.75 -4.53 13.46
CA TYR A 78 -1.80 -4.53 12.01
C TYR A 78 -0.83 -5.55 11.43
N VAL A 79 0.41 -5.61 11.93
CA VAL A 79 1.41 -6.57 11.49
C VAL A 79 0.93 -8.02 11.63
N PHE A 80 0.35 -8.38 12.78
CA PHE A 80 -0.12 -9.74 13.05
C PHE A 80 -1.35 -10.12 12.22
N GLU A 81 -2.33 -9.22 12.15
CA GLU A 81 -3.51 -9.40 11.30
C GLU A 81 -3.11 -9.56 9.82
N HIS A 82 -2.12 -8.79 9.36
CA HIS A 82 -1.68 -8.83 7.95
C HIS A 82 -0.82 -10.06 7.63
N CYS A 83 -0.12 -10.63 8.62
CA CYS A 83 0.74 -11.80 8.43
C CYS A 83 0.09 -13.14 8.81
N SER A 84 -1.17 -13.15 9.26
CA SER A 84 -1.86 -14.35 9.79
C SER A 84 -1.02 -15.10 10.82
N VAL A 85 -0.44 -14.35 11.76
CA VAL A 85 0.28 -14.92 12.90
C VAL A 85 -0.43 -14.47 14.17
N ASP A 86 -0.79 -15.44 15.00
CA ASP A 86 -1.55 -15.16 16.22
C ASP A 86 -0.66 -14.59 17.34
N ASN A 87 0.66 -14.81 17.24
CA ASN A 87 1.63 -14.42 18.25
C ASN A 87 3.05 -14.33 17.68
N GLU A 88 3.96 -13.72 18.44
CA GLU A 88 5.34 -13.49 18.04
C GLU A 88 6.15 -14.78 17.79
N LYS A 89 5.74 -15.91 18.39
CA LYS A 89 6.46 -17.18 18.22
C LYS A 89 6.28 -17.75 16.82
N GLU A 90 5.19 -17.43 16.15
CA GLU A 90 4.93 -17.92 14.79
C GLU A 90 5.76 -17.19 13.72
N LEU A 91 6.44 -16.10 14.11
CA LEU A 91 7.46 -15.45 13.30
C LEU A 91 8.76 -16.27 13.25
N LEU A 92 9.06 -17.03 14.30
CA LEU A 92 10.34 -17.69 14.50
C LEU A 92 10.62 -18.75 13.42
N ASN A 93 11.90 -18.91 13.09
CA ASN A 93 12.42 -19.93 12.17
C ASN A 93 11.81 -19.87 10.75
N LYS A 94 11.24 -18.73 10.39
CA LYS A 94 10.73 -18.45 9.06
C LYS A 94 11.52 -17.30 8.46
N ARG A 95 11.51 -17.25 7.14
CA ARG A 95 12.15 -16.17 6.38
C ARG A 95 11.13 -15.08 6.11
N TRP A 96 11.52 -13.84 6.36
CA TRP A 96 10.64 -12.69 6.22
C TRP A 96 11.37 -11.56 5.50
N LYS A 97 10.58 -10.72 4.81
CA LYS A 97 11.00 -9.42 4.31
C LYS A 97 10.41 -8.34 5.22
N PHE A 98 11.25 -7.39 5.61
CA PHE A 98 10.85 -6.25 6.42
C PHE A 98 11.11 -4.95 5.65
N GLN A 99 10.24 -3.97 5.84
CA GLN A 99 10.47 -2.59 5.41
C GLN A 99 10.52 -1.68 6.64
N GLY A 100 11.32 -0.63 6.57
CA GLY A 100 11.41 0.32 7.66
C GLY A 100 12.55 1.32 7.52
N ILE A 101 12.74 2.12 8.56
CA ILE A 101 13.75 3.18 8.59
C ILE A 101 14.86 2.80 9.57
N VAL A 102 16.11 2.97 9.15
CA VAL A 102 17.28 2.77 10.02
C VAL A 102 17.30 3.88 11.07
N ASN A 103 17.52 3.49 12.33
CA ASN A 103 17.68 4.39 13.45
C ASN A 103 18.96 4.05 14.22
N PHE A 104 19.59 5.06 14.78
CA PHE A 104 20.77 4.90 15.64
C PHE A 104 20.39 5.05 17.11
N TRP A 105 20.45 3.95 17.85
CA TRP A 105 20.19 3.91 19.28
C TRP A 105 21.40 4.35 20.07
N LYS A 106 21.42 5.64 20.40
CA LYS A 106 22.53 6.30 21.11
C LYS A 106 22.95 5.57 22.39
N ARG A 107 22.02 5.10 23.22
CA ARG A 107 22.35 4.46 24.52
C ARG A 107 23.22 3.19 24.39
N GLU A 108 23.08 2.45 23.30
CA GLU A 108 23.79 1.19 23.05
C GLU A 108 24.75 1.29 21.86
N ALA A 109 24.87 2.47 21.25
CA ALA A 109 25.61 2.70 20.01
C ALA A 109 25.26 1.68 18.90
N LYS A 110 23.98 1.32 18.78
CA LYS A 110 23.49 0.24 17.90
C LYS A 110 22.59 0.79 16.78
N TYR A 111 22.75 0.26 15.57
CA TYR A 111 21.77 0.45 14.50
C TYR A 111 20.61 -0.53 14.63
N VAL A 112 19.39 0.00 14.52
CA VAL A 112 18.15 -0.78 14.53
C VAL A 112 17.26 -0.32 13.39
N VAL A 113 16.29 -1.13 13.01
CA VAL A 113 15.27 -0.76 12.02
C VAL A 113 13.96 -0.55 12.74
N SER A 114 13.37 0.63 12.59
CA SER A 114 11.96 0.82 12.96
C SER A 114 11.11 0.30 11.82
N GLY A 115 10.46 -0.83 12.04
CA GLY A 115 9.68 -1.54 11.03
C GLY A 115 8.38 -0.79 10.72
N SER A 116 8.15 -0.53 9.44
CA SER A 116 6.85 -0.12 8.92
C SER A 116 6.02 -1.34 8.49
N SER A 117 6.70 -2.44 8.11
CA SER A 117 6.02 -3.59 7.53
C SER A 117 6.83 -4.90 7.59
N ILE A 118 6.16 -6.05 7.56
CA ILE A 118 6.76 -7.40 7.58
C ILE A 118 5.91 -8.34 6.71
N ILE A 119 6.60 -9.24 6.00
CA ILE A 119 6.04 -10.07 4.94
C ILE A 119 6.66 -11.47 4.99
N PRO A 120 5.88 -12.56 5.03
CA PRO A 120 6.45 -13.91 4.98
C PRO A 120 7.02 -14.18 3.59
N LEU A 121 8.23 -14.71 3.53
CA LEU A 121 8.84 -15.16 2.28
C LEU A 121 8.55 -16.65 2.08
N GLY A 122 7.33 -16.93 1.64
CA GLY A 122 6.85 -18.24 1.19
C GLY A 122 5.47 -18.09 0.53
N ALA A 123 5.35 -18.49 -0.75
CA ALA A 123 4.12 -18.31 -1.54
C ALA A 123 2.87 -18.98 -0.90
N SER A 124 3.08 -20.12 -0.23
CA SER A 124 1.99 -20.93 0.36
C SER A 124 1.19 -20.22 1.46
N GLU A 125 1.85 -19.45 2.35
CA GLU A 125 1.15 -18.81 3.49
C GLU A 125 0.38 -17.55 3.06
N ILE A 126 0.92 -16.77 2.12
CA ILE A 126 0.23 -15.60 1.55
C ILE A 126 -1.03 -16.05 0.81
N GLU A 127 -0.91 -17.09 -0.01
CA GLU A 127 -2.04 -17.67 -0.74
C GLU A 127 -3.10 -18.25 0.22
N LYS A 128 -2.66 -18.94 1.27
CA LYS A 128 -3.55 -19.48 2.31
C LYS A 128 -4.33 -18.37 3.02
N LYS A 129 -3.65 -17.29 3.45
CA LYS A 129 -4.31 -16.14 4.09
C LYS A 129 -5.36 -15.50 3.19
N LYS A 130 -5.00 -15.24 1.93
CA LYS A 130 -5.92 -14.66 0.96
C LYS A 130 -7.14 -15.57 0.76
N LYS A 131 -6.94 -16.88 0.66
CA LYS A 131 -8.03 -17.86 0.57
C LYS A 131 -8.96 -17.81 1.78
N GLU A 132 -8.42 -17.77 2.99
CA GLU A 132 -9.22 -17.65 4.23
C GLU A 132 -10.06 -16.36 4.26
N ILE A 133 -9.52 -15.24 3.79
CA ILE A 133 -10.25 -13.97 3.70
C ILE A 133 -11.38 -14.08 2.65
N LEU A 134 -11.09 -14.65 1.48
CA LEU A 134 -12.10 -14.86 0.43
C LEU A 134 -13.25 -15.73 0.93
N GLU A 135 -12.96 -16.83 1.62
CA GLU A 135 -13.99 -17.70 2.22
C GLU A 135 -14.85 -16.95 3.25
N LYS A 136 -14.25 -16.08 4.07
CA LYS A 136 -14.99 -15.24 5.03
C LYS A 136 -15.89 -14.21 4.34
N LEU A 137 -15.39 -13.57 3.27
CA LEU A 137 -16.16 -12.62 2.47
C LEU A 137 -17.30 -13.30 1.73
N GLU A 138 -17.09 -14.50 1.21
CA GLU A 138 -18.10 -15.32 0.55
C GLU A 138 -19.23 -15.69 1.53
N LYS A 139 -18.88 -16.21 2.71
CA LYS A 139 -19.85 -16.51 3.78
C LYS A 139 -20.65 -15.28 4.21
N SER A 140 -20.04 -14.10 4.14
CA SER A 140 -20.68 -12.82 4.46
C SER A 140 -21.47 -12.23 3.30
N ASN A 141 -21.48 -12.89 2.13
CA ASN A 141 -22.13 -12.43 0.90
C ASN A 141 -21.61 -11.05 0.42
N LEU A 142 -20.30 -10.83 0.54
CA LEU A 142 -19.63 -9.55 0.22
C LEU A 142 -18.80 -9.60 -1.07
N LEU A 143 -18.56 -10.78 -1.65
CA LEU A 143 -17.89 -10.89 -2.95
C LEU A 143 -18.77 -10.36 -4.09
N ARG A 144 -18.15 -9.74 -5.09
CA ARG A 144 -18.83 -9.38 -6.33
C ARG A 144 -19.27 -10.66 -7.05
N LYS A 145 -20.55 -10.73 -7.42
CA LYS A 145 -21.16 -11.90 -8.07
C LYS A 145 -21.43 -11.72 -9.56
N VAL A 146 -21.45 -10.49 -10.03
CA VAL A 146 -21.81 -10.10 -11.40
C VAL A 146 -20.68 -9.25 -11.93
N GLU A 147 -20.29 -9.49 -13.18
CA GLU A 147 -19.41 -8.58 -13.90
C GLU A 147 -20.23 -7.40 -14.40
N HIS A 148 -19.74 -6.20 -14.12
CA HIS A 148 -20.41 -4.97 -14.50
C HIS A 148 -19.69 -4.30 -15.67
N GLU A 149 -20.45 -3.65 -16.55
CA GLU A 149 -19.92 -2.75 -17.55
C GLU A 149 -20.15 -1.28 -17.14
N LEU A 150 -19.17 -0.40 -17.33
CA LEU A 150 -19.33 1.03 -16.95
C LEU A 150 -20.49 1.72 -17.68
N ILE A 151 -20.93 1.15 -18.81
CA ILE A 151 -22.09 1.66 -19.55
C ILE A 151 -23.42 1.46 -18.82
N GLU A 152 -23.46 0.60 -17.81
CA GLU A 152 -24.61 0.47 -16.90
C GLU A 152 -24.79 1.70 -16.00
N LEU A 153 -23.73 2.51 -15.83
CA LEU A 153 -23.75 3.73 -15.02
C LEU A 153 -24.14 4.93 -15.88
N ASP A 154 -24.67 5.96 -15.22
CA ASP A 154 -24.79 7.29 -15.81
C ASP A 154 -23.42 7.83 -16.29
N PRO A 155 -23.41 8.80 -17.22
CA PRO A 155 -22.17 9.38 -17.72
C PRO A 155 -21.30 9.93 -16.58
N ILE A 156 -20.07 9.43 -16.49
CA ILE A 156 -19.15 9.77 -15.39
C ILE A 156 -18.68 11.22 -15.52
N LYS A 157 -18.92 12.03 -14.49
CA LYS A 157 -18.61 13.47 -14.43
C LYS A 157 -17.73 13.83 -13.24
N LYS A 158 -17.78 13.07 -12.14
CA LYS A 158 -17.06 13.32 -10.88
C LYS A 158 -16.47 12.03 -10.35
N ILE A 159 -15.15 12.01 -10.20
CA ILE A 159 -14.37 10.84 -9.78
C ILE A 159 -13.64 11.17 -8.49
N ALA A 160 -13.79 10.33 -7.47
CA ALA A 160 -12.91 10.36 -6.30
C ALA A 160 -11.80 9.33 -6.50
N VAL A 161 -10.53 9.76 -6.49
CA VAL A 161 -9.39 8.86 -6.69
C VAL A 161 -8.64 8.69 -5.38
N ILE A 162 -8.49 7.46 -4.92
CA ILE A 162 -7.69 7.08 -3.75
C ILE A 162 -6.37 6.50 -4.24
N THR A 163 -5.28 7.23 -4.03
CA THR A 163 -3.92 6.81 -4.40
C THR A 163 -2.87 7.65 -3.68
N SER A 164 -1.59 7.32 -3.84
CA SER A 164 -0.50 8.19 -3.36
C SER A 164 -0.31 9.37 -4.31
N PRO A 165 -0.18 10.62 -3.82
CA PRO A 165 0.04 11.81 -4.67
C PRO A 165 1.28 11.72 -5.57
N THR A 166 2.26 10.91 -5.18
CA THR A 166 3.52 10.71 -5.92
C THR A 166 3.54 9.42 -6.73
N ALA A 167 2.44 8.65 -6.78
CA ALA A 167 2.38 7.42 -7.53
C ALA A 167 2.43 7.68 -9.05
N ALA A 168 3.30 6.98 -9.76
CA ALA A 168 3.37 7.02 -11.22
C ALA A 168 2.00 6.73 -11.88
N GLY A 169 1.25 5.78 -11.31
CA GLY A 169 -0.07 5.40 -11.82
C GLY A 169 -1.12 6.50 -11.73
N PHE A 170 -0.98 7.48 -10.82
CA PHE A 170 -1.89 8.62 -10.77
C PHE A 170 -1.66 9.58 -11.95
N GLY A 171 -0.39 9.83 -12.30
CA GLY A 171 -0.04 10.65 -13.45
C GLY A 171 -0.55 10.07 -14.76
N ASP A 172 -0.38 8.75 -14.95
CA ASP A 172 -0.90 8.04 -16.13
C ASP A 172 -2.43 8.06 -16.18
N PHE A 173 -3.08 7.86 -15.04
CA PHE A 173 -4.54 7.95 -14.92
C PHE A 173 -5.05 9.34 -15.34
N GLN A 174 -4.47 10.41 -14.77
CA GLN A 174 -4.88 11.78 -15.10
C GLN A 174 -4.64 12.11 -16.57
N LYS A 175 -3.50 11.69 -17.13
CA LYS A 175 -3.18 11.91 -18.54
C LYS A 175 -4.23 11.30 -19.46
N ASN A 176 -4.64 10.06 -19.20
CA ASN A 176 -5.65 9.39 -19.99
C ASN A 176 -7.03 10.03 -19.85
N ILE A 177 -7.43 10.37 -18.62
CA ILE A 177 -8.72 11.05 -18.36
C ILE A 177 -8.84 12.36 -19.13
N ASN A 178 -7.75 13.12 -19.28
CA ASN A 178 -7.74 14.38 -20.03
C ASN A 178 -7.97 14.22 -21.55
N HIS A 179 -8.00 13.00 -22.08
CA HIS A 179 -8.29 12.71 -23.49
C HIS A 179 -9.78 12.42 -23.76
N SER A 180 -10.66 12.42 -22.75
CA SER A 180 -12.10 12.26 -22.99
C SER A 180 -12.70 13.46 -23.72
N LYS A 181 -13.74 13.21 -24.54
CA LYS A 181 -14.51 14.27 -25.20
C LYS A 181 -15.14 15.24 -24.20
N PHE A 182 -15.52 14.72 -23.03
CA PHE A 182 -15.94 15.49 -21.87
C PHE A 182 -15.05 15.17 -20.67
N ILE A 183 -14.29 16.15 -20.17
CA ILE A 183 -13.31 15.91 -19.09
C ILE A 183 -14.02 15.88 -17.73
N PRO A 184 -14.01 14.73 -17.01
CA PRO A 184 -14.63 14.64 -15.69
C PRO A 184 -13.78 15.36 -14.62
N ILE A 185 -14.43 15.81 -13.56
CA ILE A 185 -13.79 16.40 -12.39
C ILE A 185 -13.17 15.27 -11.55
N VAL A 186 -11.86 15.36 -11.29
CA VAL A 186 -11.12 14.38 -10.50
C VAL A 186 -10.71 14.98 -9.16
N HIS A 187 -11.12 14.37 -8.05
CA HIS A 187 -10.71 14.74 -6.70
C HIS A 187 -9.79 13.67 -6.11
N LEU A 188 -8.56 14.06 -5.79
CA LEU A 188 -7.58 13.17 -5.15
C LEU A 188 -7.83 13.08 -3.64
N TYR A 189 -7.91 11.86 -3.13
CA TYR A 189 -7.91 11.50 -1.71
C TYR A 189 -6.62 10.74 -1.40
N PRO A 190 -5.58 11.42 -0.87
CA PRO A 190 -4.27 10.82 -0.64
C PRO A 190 -4.35 9.65 0.33
N ALA A 191 -3.79 8.51 -0.06
CA ALA A 191 -3.57 7.37 0.83
C ALA A 191 -2.26 6.65 0.48
N PRO A 192 -1.54 6.11 1.49
CA PRO A 192 -0.43 5.20 1.26
C PRO A 192 -0.92 3.96 0.50
N MET A 193 -0.12 3.50 -0.46
CA MET A 193 -0.42 2.34 -1.32
C MET A 193 0.56 1.18 -1.08
N GLN A 194 1.41 1.30 -0.05
CA GLN A 194 2.45 0.36 0.33
C GLN A 194 2.61 0.43 1.86
N GLY A 195 3.03 -0.69 2.46
CA GLY A 195 3.23 -0.81 3.90
C GLY A 195 1.93 -0.92 4.71
N ALA A 196 2.06 -1.09 6.03
CA ALA A 196 0.96 -1.35 6.95
C ALA A 196 -0.08 -0.20 7.03
N GLU A 197 0.31 1.02 6.65
CA GLU A 197 -0.59 2.18 6.65
C GLU A 197 -1.58 2.17 5.47
N THR A 198 -1.43 1.27 4.49
CA THR A 198 -2.28 1.18 3.28
C THR A 198 -3.76 1.05 3.64
N VAL A 199 -4.10 0.06 4.47
CA VAL A 199 -5.49 -0.22 4.86
C VAL A 199 -6.10 0.93 5.69
N PRO A 200 -5.46 1.42 6.78
CA PRO A 200 -5.94 2.59 7.51
C PRO A 200 -6.14 3.82 6.61
N GLY A 201 -5.20 4.06 5.70
CA GLY A 201 -5.22 5.18 4.75
C GLY A 201 -6.42 5.12 3.81
N ILE A 202 -6.64 3.97 3.15
CA ILE A 202 -7.78 3.78 2.24
C ILE A 202 -9.11 3.88 3.00
N LYS A 203 -9.22 3.26 4.18
CA LYS A 203 -10.42 3.38 5.03
C LYS A 203 -10.72 4.84 5.34
N LYS A 204 -9.71 5.62 5.77
CA LYS A 204 -9.84 7.06 6.05
C LYS A 204 -10.27 7.85 4.82
N ALA A 205 -9.72 7.55 3.65
CA ALA A 205 -10.10 8.20 2.39
C ALA A 205 -11.57 7.91 2.02
N LEU A 206 -12.02 6.66 2.12
CA LEU A 206 -13.43 6.29 1.89
C LEU A 206 -14.38 7.04 2.83
N PHE A 207 -14.02 7.16 4.11
CA PHE A 207 -14.82 7.96 5.06
C PHE A 207 -14.82 9.45 4.71
N ALA A 208 -13.69 10.01 4.23
CA ALA A 208 -13.61 11.40 3.82
C ALA A 208 -14.49 11.68 2.58
N ILE A 209 -14.51 10.77 1.61
CA ILE A 209 -15.39 10.84 0.43
C ILE A 209 -16.85 10.96 0.86
N LEU A 210 -17.31 10.07 1.75
CA LEU A 210 -18.70 10.11 2.25
C LEU A 210 -19.03 11.40 3.00
N LYS A 211 -18.06 11.96 3.73
CA LYS A 211 -18.24 13.21 4.50
C LYS A 211 -18.19 14.46 3.64
N SER A 212 -17.64 14.39 2.43
CA SER A 212 -17.48 15.56 1.55
C SER A 212 -18.81 16.16 1.10
N GLY A 213 -19.89 15.36 1.08
CA GLY A 213 -21.18 15.76 0.51
C GLY A 213 -21.17 15.91 -1.01
N ILE A 214 -20.06 15.57 -1.68
CA ILE A 214 -19.96 15.56 -3.13
C ILE A 214 -20.59 14.28 -3.66
N ASP A 215 -21.51 14.43 -4.60
CA ASP A 215 -22.11 13.33 -5.33
C ASP A 215 -21.13 12.84 -6.40
N TYR A 216 -20.37 11.79 -6.07
CA TYR A 216 -19.39 11.16 -6.97
C TYR A 216 -20.04 10.02 -7.73
N ASP A 217 -19.75 9.92 -9.03
CA ASP A 217 -20.28 8.84 -9.86
C ASP A 217 -19.52 7.53 -9.60
N VAL A 218 -18.21 7.64 -9.35
CA VAL A 218 -17.34 6.49 -9.03
C VAL A 218 -16.24 6.86 -8.04
N VAL A 219 -15.80 5.88 -7.24
CA VAL A 219 -14.54 5.92 -6.48
C VAL A 219 -13.54 5.00 -7.15
N VAL A 220 -12.33 5.48 -7.37
CA VAL A 220 -11.25 4.74 -8.03
C VAL A 220 -10.11 4.52 -7.03
N ILE A 221 -9.77 3.26 -6.75
CA ILE A 221 -8.60 2.90 -5.94
C ILE A 221 -7.54 2.35 -6.89
N ILE A 222 -6.44 3.07 -7.03
CA ILE A 222 -5.38 2.73 -7.99
C ILE A 222 -4.01 2.76 -7.34
N ARG A 223 -3.17 1.82 -7.79
CA ARG A 223 -1.75 1.75 -7.44
C ARG A 223 -0.93 1.62 -8.72
N GLY A 224 0.02 2.54 -8.93
CA GLY A 224 1.01 2.41 -10.00
C GLY A 224 2.40 2.22 -9.43
N GLY A 225 3.05 1.12 -9.82
CA GLY A 225 4.39 0.77 -9.37
C GLY A 225 4.46 0.17 -7.96
N GLY A 226 5.68 -0.15 -7.54
CA GLY A 226 5.98 -0.85 -6.30
C GLY A 226 6.19 -2.35 -6.48
N SER A 227 6.55 -3.02 -5.39
CA SER A 227 6.88 -4.44 -5.42
C SER A 227 5.62 -5.31 -5.40
N LYS A 228 5.67 -6.50 -6.01
CA LYS A 228 4.60 -7.51 -5.91
C LYS A 228 4.26 -7.81 -4.45
N SER A 229 5.25 -7.79 -3.58
CA SER A 229 5.05 -7.94 -2.15
C SER A 229 4.19 -6.87 -1.50
N ASP A 230 4.12 -5.63 -2.01
CA ASP A 230 3.22 -4.64 -1.36
C ASP A 230 1.74 -4.90 -1.67
N LEU A 231 1.41 -5.82 -2.59
CA LEU A 231 0.02 -6.19 -2.87
C LEU A 231 -0.65 -6.88 -1.68
N MET A 232 0.11 -7.55 -0.81
CA MET A 232 -0.49 -8.22 0.36
C MET A 232 -1.05 -7.26 1.39
N TYR A 233 -0.63 -5.99 1.40
CA TYR A 233 -1.25 -4.99 2.28
C TYR A 233 -2.69 -4.69 1.90
N PHE A 234 -3.12 -5.08 0.69
CA PHE A 234 -4.51 -4.98 0.27
C PHE A 234 -5.31 -6.22 0.68
N ASP A 235 -4.66 -7.32 1.05
CA ASP A 235 -5.32 -8.58 1.46
C ASP A 235 -5.76 -8.53 2.94
N ASP A 236 -6.78 -7.69 3.17
CA ASP A 236 -7.41 -7.39 4.47
C ASP A 236 -8.93 -7.59 4.42
N PHE A 237 -9.48 -8.33 5.39
CA PHE A 237 -10.91 -8.62 5.45
C PHE A 237 -11.75 -7.35 5.67
N GLU A 238 -11.31 -6.50 6.59
CA GLU A 238 -12.05 -5.29 6.97
C GLU A 238 -12.08 -4.27 5.83
N LEU A 239 -10.99 -4.14 5.07
CA LEU A 239 -10.96 -3.36 3.84
C LEU A 239 -11.92 -3.92 2.80
N GLY A 240 -11.89 -5.23 2.55
CA GLY A 240 -12.78 -5.89 1.62
C GLY A 240 -14.26 -5.69 1.98
N SER A 241 -14.59 -5.89 3.26
CA SER A 241 -15.94 -5.69 3.81
C SER A 241 -16.41 -4.25 3.68
N LEU A 242 -15.52 -3.28 3.91
CA LEU A 242 -15.85 -1.86 3.74
C LEU A 242 -16.13 -1.53 2.28
N ILE A 243 -15.28 -1.94 1.34
CA ILE A 243 -15.45 -1.69 -0.10
C ILE A 243 -16.76 -2.30 -0.60
N ALA A 244 -17.04 -3.56 -0.25
CA ALA A 244 -18.28 -4.25 -0.64
C ALA A 244 -19.54 -3.47 -0.20
N LYS A 245 -19.54 -2.94 1.04
CA LYS A 245 -20.64 -2.12 1.56
C LYS A 245 -20.68 -0.74 0.89
N PHE A 246 -19.53 -0.19 0.53
CA PHE A 246 -19.39 1.12 -0.10
C PHE A 246 -20.04 1.16 -1.49
N ASN A 247 -19.95 0.08 -2.27
CA ASN A 247 -20.55 -0.04 -3.60
C ASN A 247 -22.07 0.26 -3.63
N ARG A 248 -22.78 0.14 -2.49
CA ARG A 248 -24.21 0.47 -2.39
C ARG A 248 -24.49 1.97 -2.47
N LYS A 249 -23.47 2.80 -2.27
CA LYS A 249 -23.56 4.27 -2.32
C LYS A 249 -22.92 4.82 -3.56
N ILE A 250 -21.67 4.42 -3.81
CA ILE A 250 -20.88 4.86 -4.96
C ILE A 250 -20.09 3.63 -5.46
N PRO A 251 -20.21 3.24 -6.74
CA PRO A 251 -19.44 2.16 -7.32
C PRO A 251 -17.93 2.36 -7.13
N VAL A 252 -17.24 1.33 -6.62
CA VAL A 252 -15.78 1.34 -6.45
C VAL A 252 -15.11 0.60 -7.60
N LEU A 253 -14.17 1.26 -8.28
CA LEU A 253 -13.32 0.68 -9.32
C LEU A 253 -11.92 0.46 -8.76
N THR A 254 -11.30 -0.69 -9.04
CA THR A 254 -9.93 -0.99 -8.60
C THR A 254 -8.97 -1.18 -9.78
N GLY A 255 -7.77 -0.64 -9.67
CA GLY A 255 -6.65 -0.89 -10.58
C GLY A 255 -5.35 -0.98 -9.80
N ILE A 256 -5.24 -2.03 -8.98
CA ILE A 256 -4.20 -2.18 -7.95
C ILE A 256 -3.11 -3.20 -8.34
N GLY A 257 -3.51 -4.35 -8.87
CA GLY A 257 -2.62 -5.45 -9.28
C GLY A 257 -2.74 -5.77 -10.77
N HIS A 258 -1.82 -6.60 -11.29
CA HIS A 258 -1.88 -7.16 -12.64
C HIS A 258 -2.71 -8.46 -12.67
N GLU A 259 -3.11 -8.98 -13.84
CA GLU A 259 -3.97 -10.17 -14.00
C GLU A 259 -3.61 -11.38 -13.13
N GLN A 260 -2.31 -11.59 -12.85
CA GLN A 260 -1.83 -12.73 -12.06
C GLN A 260 -1.81 -12.49 -10.54
N ASP A 261 -2.03 -11.24 -10.10
CA ASP A 261 -1.83 -10.79 -8.72
C ASP A 261 -3.03 -9.97 -8.20
N SER A 262 -4.24 -10.52 -8.32
CA SER A 262 -5.45 -9.88 -7.77
C SER A 262 -5.34 -9.71 -6.26
N THR A 263 -5.95 -8.66 -5.72
CA THR A 263 -6.00 -8.37 -4.27
C THR A 263 -7.43 -8.49 -3.75
N ILE A 264 -7.63 -8.58 -2.43
CA ILE A 264 -8.99 -8.61 -1.85
C ILE A 264 -9.93 -7.51 -2.40
N PRO A 265 -9.52 -6.23 -2.50
CA PRO A 265 -10.31 -5.18 -3.15
C PRO A 265 -10.83 -5.54 -4.54
N ASP A 266 -10.07 -6.27 -5.36
CA ASP A 266 -10.47 -6.63 -6.73
C ASP A 266 -11.66 -7.60 -6.77
N PHE A 267 -11.80 -8.44 -5.74
CA PHE A 267 -12.91 -9.40 -5.62
C PHE A 267 -14.19 -8.78 -5.05
N VAL A 268 -14.10 -7.60 -4.43
CA VAL A 268 -15.25 -6.94 -3.78
C VAL A 268 -15.61 -5.60 -4.41
N SER A 269 -14.73 -5.01 -5.22
CA SER A 269 -15.02 -3.79 -5.96
C SER A 269 -16.17 -3.99 -6.93
N TRP A 270 -16.84 -2.92 -7.33
CA TRP A 270 -17.88 -2.99 -8.34
C TRP A 270 -17.32 -3.45 -9.68
N LYS A 271 -16.11 -3.03 -10.04
CA LYS A 271 -15.33 -3.55 -11.18
C LYS A 271 -13.84 -3.44 -10.91
N ASN A 272 -13.06 -4.44 -11.33
CA ASN A 272 -11.60 -4.42 -11.22
C ASN A 272 -10.93 -4.37 -12.60
N TYR A 273 -9.70 -3.87 -12.61
CA TYR A 273 -8.85 -3.73 -13.79
C TYR A 273 -7.42 -4.12 -13.43
N SER A 274 -6.63 -4.49 -14.43
CA SER A 274 -5.25 -4.95 -14.23
C SER A 274 -4.25 -3.79 -14.10
N THR A 275 -4.64 -2.57 -14.47
CA THR A 275 -3.76 -1.39 -14.34
C THR A 275 -4.56 -0.10 -14.10
N PRO A 276 -3.97 0.92 -13.47
CA PRO A 276 -4.56 2.26 -13.42
C PRO A 276 -4.92 2.82 -14.81
N THR A 277 -4.10 2.51 -15.82
CA THR A 277 -4.32 2.89 -17.22
C THR A 277 -5.60 2.30 -17.79
N GLU A 278 -5.87 1.02 -17.55
CA GLU A 278 -7.11 0.37 -17.98
C GLU A 278 -8.34 0.99 -17.33
N VAL A 279 -8.27 1.31 -16.03
CA VAL A 279 -9.37 2.03 -15.34
C VAL A 279 -9.67 3.33 -16.07
N SER A 280 -8.65 4.17 -16.29
CA SER A 280 -8.84 5.46 -16.96
C SER A 280 -9.35 5.33 -18.39
N ARG A 281 -8.89 4.32 -19.13
CA ARG A 281 -9.32 4.09 -20.52
C ARG A 281 -10.80 3.70 -20.59
N ASP A 282 -11.25 2.82 -19.71
CA ASP A 282 -12.65 2.39 -19.71
C ASP A 282 -13.60 3.54 -19.33
N ILE A 283 -13.19 4.38 -18.37
CA ILE A 283 -13.91 5.61 -18.04
C ILE A 283 -14.02 6.55 -19.25
N VAL A 284 -12.90 6.78 -19.96
CA VAL A 284 -12.90 7.62 -21.18
C VAL A 284 -13.80 7.05 -22.26
N ASN A 285 -13.78 5.73 -22.47
CA ASN A 285 -14.63 5.06 -23.44
C ASN A 285 -16.12 5.22 -23.12
N GLN A 286 -16.50 5.07 -21.85
CA GLN A 286 -17.88 5.28 -21.42
C GLN A 286 -18.35 6.71 -21.70
N ILE A 287 -17.54 7.70 -21.32
CA ILE A 287 -17.86 9.11 -21.54
C ILE A 287 -18.01 9.41 -23.04
N ASN A 288 -17.09 8.90 -23.86
CA ASN A 288 -17.14 9.11 -25.31
C ASN A 288 -18.37 8.44 -25.92
N PHE A 289 -18.73 7.23 -25.50
CA PHE A 289 -19.94 6.55 -25.97
C PHE A 289 -21.19 7.39 -25.73
N PHE A 290 -21.37 7.92 -24.51
CA PHE A 290 -22.53 8.76 -24.21
C PHE A 290 -22.50 10.09 -24.96
N THR A 291 -21.33 10.68 -25.14
CA THR A 291 -21.16 11.91 -25.93
C THR A 291 -21.56 11.69 -27.38
N ASP A 292 -21.13 10.59 -27.99
CA ASP A 292 -21.37 10.27 -29.41
C ASP A 292 -22.85 9.97 -29.67
N ASN A 293 -23.51 9.31 -28.72
CA ASN A 293 -24.94 9.07 -28.78
C ASN A 293 -25.74 10.38 -28.70
N LEU A 294 -25.33 11.32 -27.84
CA LEU A 294 -25.96 12.64 -27.75
C LEU A 294 -25.78 13.43 -29.05
N GLU A 295 -24.58 13.48 -29.62
CA GLU A 295 -24.32 14.15 -30.91
C GLU A 295 -25.16 13.54 -32.05
N THR A 296 -25.34 12.22 -32.04
CA THR A 296 -26.13 11.52 -33.05
C THR A 296 -27.62 11.83 -32.92
N LEU A 297 -28.15 11.83 -31.69
CA LEU A 297 -29.53 12.19 -31.41
C LEU A 297 -29.81 13.66 -31.79
N GLU A 298 -28.89 14.57 -31.47
CA GLU A 298 -28.99 15.99 -31.83
C GLU A 298 -29.04 16.18 -33.36
N LYS A 299 -28.18 15.49 -34.11
CA LYS A 299 -28.21 15.49 -35.58
C LYS A 299 -29.55 14.97 -36.12
N ASN A 300 -30.04 13.86 -35.61
CA ASN A 300 -31.30 13.28 -36.07
C ASN A 300 -32.49 14.22 -35.81
N ILE A 301 -32.51 14.94 -34.69
CA ILE A 301 -33.56 15.93 -34.39
C ILE A 301 -33.43 17.17 -35.29
N THR A 302 -32.21 17.62 -35.57
CA THR A 302 -31.97 18.87 -36.31
C THR A 302 -32.17 18.71 -37.83
N TYR A 303 -31.94 17.51 -38.36
CA TYR A 303 -32.05 17.21 -39.80
C TYR A 303 -33.29 16.35 -40.16
N SER A 304 -34.25 16.21 -39.24
CA SER A 304 -35.61 15.71 -39.51
C SER A 304 -36.57 16.85 -39.83
#